data_AF-A0A7S4SHJ8-F1
#
_entry.id   AF-A0A7S4SHJ8-F1
#
_cell.length_a   1.000
_cell.length_b   1.000
_cell.length_c   1.000
_cell.angle_alpha   90.00
_cell.angle_beta   90.00
_cell.angle_gamma   90.00
#
_symmetry.space_group_name_H-M   'P 1'
#
loop_
_entity.id
_entity.type
_entity.pdbx_description
1 polymer ?
#
loop_
_entity_poly.entity_id
_entity_poly.type
_entity_poly.pdbx_seq_one_letter_code
_entity_poly.pdbx_strand_id
1 'polypeptide(L)'
;MGGNDKGVTSVNPDPTKFSFYIGKGLTDSGSGSSSGVMEAVQKCVDAQANIISMSLGGGAPTNAELEQYREHYEDDGVLIIAAAGNGGNSGYSYPASYKYVMSVAAVDSNKNKAGFSQFNDQVEIAAPGVSVKSTLPGNAYASWSGTSMATPHVAGVAALVWSHFPDCSNKQIREALIASAEDLGAGGCDNEYGFGLVDAKAAYDYLSNRGCGFSVGETLGGCDQCTECTSTPACPGNEKYFKLSLETDNYPHETSWKVTSPTSGDVLSRSGYEDSTTYTERHCIQSDACTFEISDSYGDGICC
;
A
#
# COMPACT_ATOMS: atom_id res chain seq x y z
N MET A 1 5.17 23.53 -2.00
CA MET A 1 5.06 24.80 -2.74
C MET A 1 3.98 24.64 -3.81
N GLY A 2 2.91 25.41 -3.70
CA GLY A 2 1.70 25.36 -4.51
C GLY A 2 0.77 26.50 -4.07
N GLY A 3 -0.42 26.65 -4.67
CA GLY A 3 -1.39 27.67 -4.25
C GLY A 3 -0.98 29.12 -4.55
N ASN A 4 -0.21 29.33 -5.61
CA ASN A 4 0.30 30.64 -6.06
C ASN A 4 -0.13 30.97 -7.50
N ASP A 5 -1.26 30.40 -7.94
CA ASP A 5 -1.87 30.54 -9.26
C ASP A 5 -0.98 30.14 -10.46
N LYS A 6 0.07 29.34 -10.23
CA LYS A 6 0.97 28.83 -11.27
C LYS A 6 1.22 27.34 -11.11
N GLY A 7 1.32 26.62 -12.23
CA GLY A 7 1.83 25.25 -12.24
C GLY A 7 0.90 24.21 -11.63
N VAL A 8 1.36 23.59 -10.54
CA VAL A 8 0.67 22.51 -9.81
C VAL A 8 0.69 22.80 -8.30
N THR A 9 -0.07 22.03 -7.52
CA THR A 9 -0.02 22.07 -6.05
C THR A 9 0.52 20.76 -5.48
N SER A 10 1.11 20.83 -4.28
CA SER A 10 1.60 19.68 -3.53
C SER A 10 0.58 19.17 -2.52
N VAL A 11 0.75 17.93 -2.06
CA VAL A 11 -0.02 17.35 -0.94
C VAL A 11 0.05 18.26 0.30
N ASN A 12 1.24 18.80 0.58
CA ASN A 12 1.47 19.80 1.63
C ASN A 12 1.76 21.17 1.01
N PRO A 13 0.78 22.07 0.90
CA PRO A 13 0.99 23.37 0.26
C PRO A 13 1.68 24.38 1.19
N ASP A 14 1.55 24.26 2.51
CA ASP A 14 2.11 25.20 3.49
C ASP A 14 3.61 24.93 3.73
N PRO A 15 4.52 25.80 3.24
CA PRO A 15 5.95 25.62 3.38
C PRO A 15 6.46 25.92 4.80
N THR A 16 5.63 26.46 5.69
CA THR A 16 6.03 26.76 7.08
C THR A 16 5.88 25.55 8.00
N LYS A 17 5.20 24.50 7.54
CA LYS A 17 4.91 23.29 8.30
C LYS A 17 5.89 22.14 8.01
N PHE A 18 6.69 22.25 6.94
CA PHE A 18 7.54 21.18 6.47
C PHE A 18 8.87 21.70 5.94
N SER A 19 9.95 20.96 6.21
CA SER A 19 11.26 21.17 5.59
C SER A 19 11.60 19.99 4.70
N PHE A 20 12.20 20.25 3.53
CA PHE A 20 12.69 19.22 2.64
C PHE A 20 14.21 19.11 2.76
N TYR A 21 14.69 17.88 2.95
CA TYR A 21 16.10 17.54 2.88
C TYR A 21 16.35 16.67 1.65
N ILE A 22 17.45 16.94 0.95
CA ILE A 22 17.79 16.23 -0.29
C ILE A 22 19.02 15.36 -0.04
N GLY A 23 18.80 14.05 0.10
CA GLY A 23 19.85 13.04 0.02
C GLY A 23 20.08 12.63 -1.44
N LYS A 24 21.19 13.06 -2.06
CA LYS A 24 21.51 12.67 -3.45
C LYS A 24 22.12 11.26 -3.48
N GLY A 25 21.28 10.24 -3.58
CA GLY A 25 21.69 8.82 -3.73
C GLY A 25 21.84 8.35 -5.18
N LEU A 26 21.39 9.15 -6.16
CA LEU A 26 21.42 8.82 -7.59
C LEU A 26 22.28 9.82 -8.38
N THR A 27 22.93 9.34 -9.42
CA THR A 27 23.63 10.16 -10.41
C THR A 27 22.64 10.78 -11.40
N ASP A 28 23.14 11.64 -12.29
CA ASP A 28 22.32 12.32 -13.29
C ASP A 28 21.76 11.35 -14.36
N SER A 29 22.21 10.09 -14.39
CA SER A 29 21.63 9.03 -15.22
C SER A 29 20.42 8.33 -14.56
N GLY A 30 20.04 8.73 -13.35
CA GLY A 30 18.96 8.09 -12.58
C GLY A 30 19.36 6.75 -11.95
N SER A 31 20.66 6.48 -11.82
CA SER A 31 21.19 5.24 -11.23
C SER A 31 22.10 5.52 -10.04
N GLY A 32 22.22 4.58 -9.11
CA GLY A 32 23.08 4.70 -7.93
C GLY A 32 23.49 3.34 -7.41
N SER A 33 24.56 3.29 -6.61
CA SER A 33 24.93 2.09 -5.86
C SER A 33 24.10 2.01 -4.58
N SER A 34 23.87 0.79 -4.07
CA SER A 34 23.28 0.58 -2.74
C SER A 34 23.99 1.42 -1.67
N SER A 35 25.32 1.44 -1.66
CA SER A 35 26.10 2.25 -0.72
C SER A 35 25.83 3.75 -0.82
N GLY A 36 25.63 4.28 -2.04
CA GLY A 36 25.31 5.70 -2.24
C GLY A 36 23.90 6.06 -1.79
N VAL A 37 22.95 5.13 -1.94
CA VAL A 37 21.60 5.26 -1.39
C VAL A 37 21.63 5.22 0.13
N MET A 38 22.35 4.27 0.73
CA MET A 38 22.54 4.17 2.18
C MET A 38 23.18 5.43 2.79
N GLU A 39 24.17 6.02 2.11
CA GLU A 39 24.79 7.29 2.53
C GLU A 39 23.79 8.46 2.43
N ALA A 40 22.96 8.50 1.39
CA ALA A 40 21.92 9.51 1.24
C ALA A 40 20.84 9.39 2.32
N VAL A 41 20.44 8.17 2.68
CA VAL A 41 19.54 7.89 3.81
C VAL A 41 20.15 8.40 5.11
N GLN A 42 21.41 8.06 5.40
CA GLN A 42 22.10 8.54 6.60
C GLN A 42 22.12 10.08 6.68
N LYS A 43 22.39 10.76 5.56
CA LYS A 43 22.37 12.24 5.52
C LYS A 43 20.99 12.83 5.85
N CYS A 44 19.91 12.16 5.47
CA CYS A 44 18.56 12.59 5.84
C CYS A 44 18.30 12.37 7.33
N VAL A 45 18.79 11.28 7.91
CA VAL A 45 18.70 11.00 9.35
C VAL A 45 19.52 12.00 10.16
N ASP A 46 20.75 12.30 9.74
CA ASP A 46 21.61 13.32 10.36
C ASP A 46 20.97 14.72 10.31
N ALA A 47 20.15 14.98 9.29
CA ALA A 47 19.34 16.19 9.15
C ALA A 47 18.01 16.15 9.96
N GLN A 48 17.82 15.11 10.77
CA GLN A 48 16.65 14.86 11.61
C GLN A 48 15.33 14.79 10.82
N ALA A 49 15.36 14.20 9.62
CA ALA A 49 14.15 13.99 8.84
C ALA A 49 13.26 12.92 9.51
N ASN A 50 11.98 13.24 9.75
CA ASN A 50 11.01 12.28 10.28
C ASN A 50 10.58 11.24 9.23
N ILE A 51 10.62 11.61 7.95
CA ILE A 51 10.18 10.78 6.83
C ILE A 51 11.25 10.77 5.74
N ILE A 52 11.58 9.58 5.24
CA ILE A 52 12.45 9.38 4.08
C ILE A 52 11.62 8.76 2.94
N SER A 53 11.56 9.47 1.81
CA SER A 53 10.83 9.05 0.61
C SER A 53 11.79 8.66 -0.50
N MET A 54 11.74 7.40 -0.93
CA MET A 54 12.66 6.80 -1.91
C MET A 54 11.93 6.32 -3.16
N SER A 55 11.83 7.18 -4.16
CA SER A 55 11.27 6.87 -5.49
C SER A 55 12.25 6.05 -6.36
N LEU A 56 12.85 5.00 -5.80
CA LEU A 56 13.89 4.16 -6.41
C LEU A 56 13.71 2.69 -5.99
N GLY A 57 14.40 1.80 -6.69
CA GLY A 57 14.43 0.37 -6.40
C GLY A 57 15.62 -0.30 -7.08
N GLY A 58 16.10 -1.38 -6.47
CA GLY A 58 17.24 -2.18 -6.91
C GLY A 58 16.94 -3.68 -6.84
N GLY A 59 18.02 -4.46 -7.01
CA GLY A 59 17.97 -5.92 -7.04
C GLY A 59 17.98 -6.56 -5.65
N ALA A 60 18.79 -7.60 -5.47
CA ALA A 60 18.77 -8.48 -4.30
C ALA A 60 19.01 -7.77 -2.95
N PRO A 61 18.42 -8.29 -1.85
CA PRO A 61 18.61 -7.73 -0.53
C PRO A 61 20.02 -7.98 0.00
N THR A 62 20.43 -7.17 0.97
CA THR A 62 21.65 -7.34 1.75
C THR A 62 21.38 -7.15 3.23
N ASN A 63 22.13 -7.87 4.08
CA ASN A 63 22.00 -7.72 5.53
C ASN A 63 22.40 -6.31 6.01
N ALA A 64 23.31 -5.64 5.30
CA ALA A 64 23.77 -4.30 5.65
C ALA A 64 22.66 -3.25 5.45
N GLU A 65 21.92 -3.32 4.33
CA GLU A 65 20.75 -2.47 4.11
C GLU A 65 19.64 -2.80 5.12
N LEU A 66 19.34 -4.07 5.34
CA LEU A 66 18.31 -4.47 6.31
C LEU A 66 18.59 -3.90 7.71
N GLU A 67 19.84 -4.03 8.19
CA GLU A 67 20.23 -3.52 9.50
C GLU A 67 20.18 -2.00 9.59
N GLN A 68 20.60 -1.29 8.53
CA GLN A 68 20.49 0.17 8.50
C GLN A 68 19.03 0.64 8.55
N TYR A 69 18.15 0.02 7.75
CA TYR A 69 16.74 0.40 7.76
C TYR A 69 16.06 0.01 9.09
N ARG A 70 16.49 -1.08 9.74
CA ARG A 70 16.08 -1.42 11.11
C ARG A 70 16.47 -0.30 12.06
N GLU A 71 17.75 0.10 12.10
CA GLU A 71 18.27 1.13 13.01
C GLU A 71 17.47 2.44 12.85
N HIS A 72 17.31 2.92 11.62
CA HIS A 72 16.59 4.18 11.40
C HIS A 72 15.09 4.10 11.71
N TYR A 73 14.46 2.95 11.49
CA TYR A 73 13.03 2.79 11.78
C TYR A 73 12.74 2.52 13.25
N GLU A 74 13.48 1.60 13.87
CA GLU A 74 13.25 1.15 15.25
C GLU A 74 13.88 2.10 16.28
N ASP A 75 15.10 2.58 16.02
CA ASP A 75 15.90 3.28 17.00
C ASP A 75 15.82 4.82 16.79
N ASP A 76 15.91 5.30 15.54
CA ASP A 76 15.81 6.74 15.24
C ASP A 76 14.36 7.24 15.05
N GLY A 77 13.39 6.34 14.92
CA GLY A 77 11.97 6.68 14.77
C GLY A 77 11.63 7.34 13.43
N VAL A 78 12.35 7.01 12.36
CA VAL A 78 12.11 7.53 11.01
C VAL A 78 11.12 6.65 10.26
N LEU A 79 10.16 7.26 9.56
CA LEU A 79 9.27 6.55 8.63
C LEU A 79 9.91 6.48 7.25
N ILE A 80 10.07 5.27 6.71
CA ILE A 80 10.79 5.04 5.46
C ILE A 80 9.79 4.49 4.43
N ILE A 81 9.71 5.12 3.27
CA ILE A 81 8.69 4.84 2.24
C ILE A 81 9.40 4.71 0.89
N ALA A 82 9.12 3.64 0.15
CA ALA A 82 9.78 3.39 -1.14
C ALA A 82 8.85 2.81 -2.22
N ALA A 83 9.26 2.97 -3.46
CA ALA A 83 8.51 2.51 -4.63
C ALA A 83 8.55 0.98 -4.76
N ALA A 84 7.39 0.33 -4.91
CA ALA A 84 7.31 -1.13 -5.09
C ALA A 84 8.04 -1.64 -6.35
N GLY A 85 8.22 -0.77 -7.34
CA GLY A 85 8.91 -1.04 -8.60
C GLY A 85 7.96 -1.17 -9.80
N ASN A 86 8.54 -1.16 -11.01
CA ASN A 86 7.80 -0.97 -12.28
C ASN A 86 7.90 -2.18 -13.23
N GLY A 87 8.21 -3.36 -12.70
CA GLY A 87 8.41 -4.59 -13.48
C GLY A 87 7.13 -5.31 -13.91
N GLY A 88 5.95 -4.94 -13.38
CA GLY A 88 4.66 -5.58 -13.69
C GLY A 88 4.60 -7.06 -13.34
N ASN A 89 5.31 -7.47 -12.29
CA ASN A 89 5.46 -8.86 -11.86
C ASN A 89 5.50 -8.96 -10.34
N SER A 90 5.59 -10.19 -9.82
CA SER A 90 5.68 -10.48 -8.38
C SER A 90 7.07 -10.43 -7.78
N GLY A 91 8.05 -9.87 -8.52
CA GLY A 91 9.39 -9.67 -8.01
C GLY A 91 9.45 -8.63 -6.90
N TYR A 92 10.47 -8.75 -6.05
CA TYR A 92 10.77 -7.82 -4.97
C TYR A 92 11.78 -6.78 -5.43
N SER A 93 11.45 -5.50 -5.24
CA SER A 93 12.40 -4.40 -5.37
C SER A 93 12.83 -3.91 -3.99
N TYR A 94 14.13 -3.71 -3.81
CA TYR A 94 14.69 -3.20 -2.56
C TYR A 94 15.09 -1.74 -2.73
N PRO A 95 14.83 -0.87 -1.74
CA PRO A 95 14.52 -1.19 -0.35
C PRO A 95 13.05 -1.40 0.00
N ALA A 96 12.11 -1.21 -0.94
CA ALA A 96 10.67 -1.29 -0.67
C ALA A 96 10.21 -2.61 -0.05
N SER A 97 10.93 -3.71 -0.34
CA SER A 97 10.61 -5.05 0.16
C SER A 97 11.27 -5.38 1.51
N TYR A 98 11.89 -4.41 2.20
CA TYR A 98 12.32 -4.60 3.59
C TYR A 98 11.18 -4.26 4.54
N LYS A 99 10.97 -5.08 5.59
CA LYS A 99 9.88 -4.88 6.55
C LYS A 99 9.83 -3.51 7.24
N TYR A 100 10.97 -2.84 7.35
CA TYR A 100 11.10 -1.49 7.92
C TYR A 100 10.76 -0.35 6.95
N VAL A 101 10.41 -0.69 5.70
CA VAL A 101 10.11 0.25 4.61
C VAL A 101 8.70 0.00 4.11
N MET A 102 7.90 1.05 4.01
CA MET A 102 6.57 0.98 3.39
C MET A 102 6.70 0.90 1.87
N SER A 103 6.24 -0.21 1.28
CA SER A 103 6.21 -0.42 -0.17
C SER A 103 4.96 0.21 -0.80
N VAL A 104 5.16 1.04 -1.84
CA VAL A 104 4.08 1.81 -2.47
C VAL A 104 3.78 1.34 -3.88
N ALA A 105 2.54 0.85 -4.09
CA ALA A 105 1.98 0.53 -5.40
C ALA A 105 1.43 1.77 -6.12
N ALA A 106 1.33 1.67 -7.46
CA ALA A 106 0.82 2.74 -8.32
C ALA A 106 -0.58 2.41 -8.83
N VAL A 107 -1.50 3.37 -8.69
CA VAL A 107 -2.83 3.33 -9.31
C VAL A 107 -3.02 4.45 -10.33
N ASP A 108 -3.97 4.25 -11.24
CA ASP A 108 -4.46 5.28 -12.16
C ASP A 108 -5.58 6.14 -11.54
N SER A 109 -6.11 7.10 -12.31
CA SER A 109 -7.19 7.99 -11.87
C SER A 109 -8.52 7.29 -11.63
N ASN A 110 -8.68 6.06 -12.14
CA ASN A 110 -9.85 5.22 -11.90
C ASN A 110 -9.61 4.24 -10.74
N LYS A 111 -8.50 4.41 -9.99
CA LYS A 111 -8.07 3.55 -8.89
C LYS A 111 -7.71 2.13 -9.32
N ASN A 112 -7.47 1.87 -10.61
CA ASN A 112 -6.97 0.58 -11.05
C ASN A 112 -5.45 0.52 -10.83
N LYS A 113 -4.94 -0.63 -10.37
CA LYS A 113 -3.49 -0.87 -10.29
C LYS A 113 -2.88 -0.70 -11.67
N ALA A 114 -1.81 0.08 -11.75
CA ALA A 114 -1.05 0.23 -12.98
C ALA A 114 -0.47 -1.11 -13.43
N GLY A 115 -0.55 -1.43 -14.72
CA GLY A 115 -0.03 -2.71 -15.25
C GLY A 115 1.47 -2.92 -15.00
N PHE A 116 2.24 -1.83 -14.84
CA PHE A 116 3.67 -1.89 -14.49
C PHE A 116 3.95 -2.04 -12.99
N SER A 117 2.98 -1.77 -12.11
CA SER A 117 3.22 -1.82 -10.66
C SER A 117 3.51 -3.27 -10.26
N GLN A 118 4.66 -3.52 -9.64
CA GLN A 118 4.95 -4.84 -9.05
C GLN A 118 3.96 -5.15 -7.92
N PHE A 119 3.70 -6.45 -7.73
CA PHE A 119 2.67 -6.95 -6.81
C PHE A 119 3.21 -8.15 -6.01
N ASN A 120 3.40 -7.98 -4.71
CA ASN A 120 3.93 -9.02 -3.83
C ASN A 120 3.46 -8.76 -2.40
N ASP A 121 3.80 -9.67 -1.47
CA ASP A 121 3.35 -9.62 -0.08
C ASP A 121 3.91 -8.43 0.73
N GLN A 122 4.92 -7.72 0.20
CA GLN A 122 5.48 -6.52 0.80
C GLN A 122 4.76 -5.24 0.38
N VAL A 123 3.93 -5.26 -0.65
CA VAL A 123 3.11 -4.10 -1.03
C VAL A 123 2.18 -3.75 0.12
N GLU A 124 2.25 -2.51 0.59
CA GLU A 124 1.59 -2.11 1.84
C GLU A 124 0.53 -1.03 1.62
N ILE A 125 0.73 -0.14 0.64
CA ILE A 125 -0.25 0.91 0.35
C ILE A 125 -0.15 1.34 -1.13
N ALA A 126 -1.24 1.87 -1.67
CA ALA A 126 -1.31 2.37 -3.03
C ALA A 126 -1.47 3.89 -3.07
N ALA A 127 -0.98 4.52 -4.14
CA ALA A 127 -1.17 5.94 -4.39
C ALA A 127 -1.14 6.27 -5.90
N PRO A 128 -1.59 7.49 -6.31
CA PRO A 128 -1.59 7.88 -7.71
C PRO A 128 -0.19 7.81 -8.34
N GLY A 129 -0.05 6.98 -9.38
CA GLY A 129 1.22 6.72 -10.04
C GLY A 129 1.15 6.72 -11.56
N VAL A 130 0.00 6.98 -12.17
CA VAL A 130 -0.15 7.08 -13.64
C VAL A 130 -0.47 8.51 -14.07
N SER A 131 0.28 9.02 -15.05
CA SER A 131 0.08 10.35 -15.64
C SER A 131 0.12 11.50 -14.62
N VAL A 132 0.95 11.36 -13.58
CA VAL A 132 1.08 12.32 -12.48
C VAL A 132 1.87 13.53 -12.96
N LYS A 133 1.20 14.69 -13.00
CA LYS A 133 1.81 15.97 -13.40
C LYS A 133 2.61 16.58 -12.25
N SER A 134 3.88 16.90 -12.47
CA SER A 134 4.74 17.53 -11.46
C SER A 134 5.76 18.49 -12.09
N THR A 135 6.61 19.10 -11.25
CA THR A 135 7.64 20.07 -11.61
C THR A 135 8.90 19.41 -12.17
N LEU A 136 9.54 20.08 -13.13
CA LEU A 136 10.86 19.75 -13.66
C LEU A 136 11.82 20.96 -13.52
N PRO A 137 13.15 20.73 -13.56
CA PRO A 137 14.13 21.81 -13.65
C PRO A 137 13.83 22.76 -14.82
N GLY A 138 14.19 24.03 -14.67
CA GLY A 138 14.00 25.05 -15.72
C GLY A 138 12.57 25.59 -15.85
N ASN A 139 11.80 25.63 -14.74
CA ASN A 139 10.41 26.11 -14.71
C ASN A 139 9.45 25.32 -15.64
N ALA A 140 9.73 24.03 -15.83
CA ALA A 140 8.94 23.14 -16.67
C ALA A 140 8.04 22.23 -15.84
N TYR A 141 7.07 21.60 -16.52
CA TYR A 141 6.16 20.62 -15.93
C TYR A 141 5.98 19.46 -16.91
N ALA A 142 5.88 18.25 -16.39
CA ALA A 142 5.58 17.06 -17.18
C ALA A 142 4.72 16.08 -16.38
N SER A 143 4.07 15.16 -17.09
CA SER A 143 3.36 14.03 -16.50
C SER A 143 4.17 12.77 -16.69
N TRP A 144 4.45 12.06 -15.59
CA TRP A 144 5.17 10.77 -15.60
C TRP A 144 4.33 9.68 -14.95
N SER A 145 4.71 8.43 -15.19
CA SER A 145 4.09 7.24 -14.61
C SER A 145 5.15 6.36 -13.96
N GLY A 146 4.82 5.82 -12.78
CA GLY A 146 5.66 4.90 -12.02
C GLY A 146 5.24 4.81 -10.55
N THR A 147 5.61 3.73 -9.88
CA THR A 147 5.56 3.66 -8.39
C THR A 147 6.41 4.74 -7.74
N SER A 148 7.44 5.21 -8.46
CA SER A 148 8.21 6.43 -8.15
C SER A 148 7.34 7.69 -8.02
N MET A 149 6.22 7.80 -8.74
CA MET A 149 5.27 8.93 -8.65
C MET A 149 4.23 8.72 -7.53
N ALA A 150 3.91 7.46 -7.21
CA ALA A 150 3.02 7.12 -6.10
C ALA A 150 3.68 7.37 -4.73
N THR A 151 4.94 6.98 -4.58
CA THR A 151 5.75 7.13 -3.34
C THR A 151 5.66 8.53 -2.69
N PRO A 152 5.87 9.66 -3.42
CA PRO A 152 5.80 10.98 -2.82
C PRO A 152 4.38 11.42 -2.41
N HIS A 153 3.32 10.80 -2.94
CA HIS A 153 1.97 11.04 -2.44
C HIS A 153 1.81 10.48 -1.02
N VAL A 154 2.23 9.23 -0.80
CA VAL A 154 2.19 8.58 0.53
C VAL A 154 3.05 9.34 1.52
N ALA A 155 4.29 9.70 1.14
CA ALA A 155 5.17 10.50 2.00
C ALA A 155 4.59 11.90 2.31
N GLY A 156 3.92 12.51 1.33
CA GLY A 156 3.21 13.78 1.53
C GLY A 156 2.07 13.64 2.54
N VAL A 157 1.25 12.60 2.42
CA VAL A 157 0.15 12.34 3.36
C VAL A 157 0.68 12.02 4.75
N ALA A 158 1.71 11.17 4.85
CA ALA A 158 2.38 10.86 6.10
C ALA A 158 2.86 12.13 6.81
N ALA A 159 3.52 13.03 6.09
CA ALA A 159 3.98 14.31 6.63
C ALA A 159 2.79 15.18 7.07
N LEU A 160 1.74 15.28 6.24
CA LEU A 160 0.54 16.05 6.57
C LEU A 160 -0.04 15.61 7.90
N VAL A 161 -0.33 14.32 8.02
CA VAL A 161 -0.94 13.72 9.20
C VAL A 161 -0.02 13.89 10.41
N TRP A 162 1.27 13.55 10.28
CA TRP A 162 2.21 13.64 11.39
C TRP A 162 2.39 15.07 11.91
N SER A 163 2.29 16.09 11.06
CA SER A 163 2.34 17.49 11.49
C SER A 163 1.21 17.90 12.46
N HIS A 164 0.09 17.19 12.43
CA HIS A 164 -1.04 17.39 13.34
C HIS A 164 -0.94 16.54 14.61
N PHE A 165 -0.14 15.46 14.57
CA PHE A 165 0.05 14.52 15.67
C PHE A 165 1.55 14.34 15.97
N PRO A 166 2.28 15.41 16.34
CA PRO A 166 3.73 15.36 16.50
C PRO A 166 4.22 14.43 17.61
N ASP A 167 3.33 14.07 18.55
CA ASP A 167 3.62 13.14 19.65
C ASP A 167 3.49 11.67 19.22
N CYS A 168 2.97 11.39 18.01
CA CYS A 168 2.89 10.04 17.48
C CYS A 168 4.27 9.57 16.97
N SER A 169 4.55 8.28 17.12
CA SER A 169 5.74 7.64 16.54
C SER A 169 5.56 7.34 15.05
N ASN A 170 6.67 7.09 14.35
CA ASN A 170 6.66 6.59 12.97
C ASN A 170 5.75 5.36 12.79
N LYS A 171 5.79 4.42 13.76
CA LYS A 171 4.97 3.21 13.73
C LYS A 171 3.47 3.54 13.80
N GLN A 172 3.08 4.49 14.64
CA GLN A 172 1.69 4.91 14.77
C GLN A 172 1.20 5.66 13.52
N ILE A 173 2.08 6.44 12.88
CA ILE A 173 1.76 7.07 11.60
C ILE A 173 1.63 6.02 10.49
N ARG A 174 2.56 5.08 10.38
CA ARG A 174 2.47 3.94 9.44
C ARG A 174 1.15 3.18 9.62
N GLU A 175 0.84 2.81 10.86
CA GLU A 175 -0.41 2.14 11.23
C GLU A 175 -1.64 2.97 10.82
N ALA A 176 -1.66 4.27 11.13
CA ALA A 176 -2.78 5.13 10.78
C ALA A 176 -3.00 5.19 9.26
N LEU A 177 -1.92 5.26 8.46
CA LEU A 177 -2.01 5.28 7.00
C LEU A 177 -2.62 4.01 6.43
N ILE A 178 -2.20 2.84 6.93
CA ILE A 178 -2.67 1.54 6.42
C ILE A 178 -4.04 1.15 6.99
N ALA A 179 -4.33 1.48 8.25
CA ALA A 179 -5.62 1.21 8.89
C ALA A 179 -6.76 2.03 8.30
N SER A 180 -6.44 3.20 7.73
CA SER A 180 -7.43 4.14 7.20
C SER A 180 -7.42 4.21 5.67
N ALA A 181 -6.62 3.38 5.00
CA ALA A 181 -6.57 3.37 3.55
C ALA A 181 -7.94 2.98 2.97
N GLU A 182 -8.29 3.55 1.82
CA GLU A 182 -9.46 3.12 1.07
C GLU A 182 -9.15 1.77 0.44
N ASP A 183 -9.74 0.71 1.00
CA ASP A 183 -9.61 -0.67 0.52
C ASP A 183 -9.98 -0.77 -0.98
N LEU A 184 -9.07 -1.34 -1.76
CA LEU A 184 -9.19 -1.54 -3.20
C LEU A 184 -8.86 -2.99 -3.53
N GLY A 185 -9.42 -3.52 -4.61
CA GLY A 185 -9.13 -4.89 -5.02
C GLY A 185 -9.86 -5.91 -4.16
N ALA A 186 -9.13 -6.91 -3.68
CA ALA A 186 -9.71 -7.95 -2.82
C ALA A 186 -9.71 -7.45 -1.38
N GLY A 187 -10.86 -7.52 -0.71
CA GLY A 187 -11.01 -6.86 0.59
C GLY A 187 -9.90 -7.20 1.61
N GLY A 188 -9.52 -6.21 2.41
CA GLY A 188 -8.35 -6.25 3.28
C GLY A 188 -7.04 -6.09 2.50
N CYS A 189 -5.91 -6.43 3.11
CA CYS A 189 -4.64 -6.31 2.40
C CYS A 189 -4.51 -7.35 1.27
N ASP A 190 -4.07 -6.90 0.10
CA ASP A 190 -3.72 -7.74 -1.04
C ASP A 190 -2.38 -7.33 -1.69
N ASN A 191 -1.82 -8.21 -2.53
CA ASN A 191 -0.50 -7.98 -3.15
C ASN A 191 -0.49 -6.85 -4.19
N GLU A 192 -1.67 -6.38 -4.63
CA GLU A 192 -1.81 -5.40 -5.72
C GLU A 192 -1.90 -3.97 -5.20
N TYR A 193 -2.67 -3.77 -4.13
CA TYR A 193 -2.98 -2.46 -3.55
C TYR A 193 -2.44 -2.31 -2.12
N GLY A 194 -1.92 -3.39 -1.51
CA GLY A 194 -1.63 -3.41 -0.09
C GLY A 194 -2.92 -3.24 0.69
N PHE A 195 -2.93 -2.37 1.70
CA PHE A 195 -4.15 -2.00 2.43
C PHE A 195 -5.08 -1.04 1.65
N GLY A 196 -4.71 -0.62 0.45
CA GLY A 196 -5.53 0.22 -0.41
C GLY A 196 -4.95 1.61 -0.69
N LEU A 197 -5.79 2.51 -1.19
CA LEU A 197 -5.39 3.87 -1.56
C LEU A 197 -5.22 4.76 -0.32
N VAL A 198 -4.08 5.44 -0.22
CA VAL A 198 -3.80 6.38 0.87
C VAL A 198 -4.86 7.49 0.96
N ASP A 199 -5.46 7.67 2.14
CA ASP A 199 -6.46 8.71 2.42
C ASP A 199 -6.01 9.60 3.60
N ALA A 200 -5.69 10.86 3.28
CA ALA A 200 -5.21 11.82 4.27
C ALA A 200 -6.25 12.18 5.33
N LYS A 201 -7.53 12.28 4.95
CA LYS A 201 -8.60 12.67 5.88
C LYS A 201 -8.92 11.52 6.82
N ALA A 202 -9.00 10.29 6.29
CA ALA A 202 -9.24 9.11 7.09
C ALA A 202 -8.09 8.87 8.08
N ALA A 203 -6.83 9.05 7.66
CA ALA A 203 -5.67 8.90 8.55
C ALA A 203 -5.64 9.95 9.66
N TYR A 204 -6.01 11.19 9.34
CA TYR A 204 -6.18 12.24 10.34
C TYR A 204 -7.28 11.89 11.34
N ASP A 205 -8.44 11.46 10.86
CA ASP A 205 -9.58 11.11 11.72
C ASP A 205 -9.28 9.91 12.62
N TYR A 206 -8.54 8.93 12.11
CA TYR A 206 -8.08 7.77 12.86
C TYR A 206 -7.29 8.21 14.11
N LEU A 207 -6.28 9.06 13.93
CA LEU A 207 -5.46 9.56 15.04
C LEU A 207 -6.18 10.60 15.89
N SER A 208 -7.06 11.41 15.31
CA SER A 208 -7.89 12.36 16.07
C SER A 208 -8.81 11.65 17.08
N ASN A 209 -9.30 10.46 16.74
CA ASN A 209 -10.19 9.68 17.61
C ASN A 209 -9.43 8.81 18.61
N ARG A 210 -8.30 8.23 18.20
CA ARG A 210 -7.55 7.26 19.01
C ARG A 210 -6.43 7.89 19.85
N GLY A 211 -5.91 9.04 19.41
CA GLY A 211 -4.70 9.65 19.93
C GLY A 211 -3.44 8.80 19.66
N CYS A 212 -2.30 9.24 20.17
CA CYS A 212 -1.00 8.57 20.03
C CYS A 212 -0.68 7.61 21.19
N GLY A 213 -1.70 7.14 21.92
CA GLY A 213 -1.50 6.31 23.13
C GLY A 213 -1.51 4.80 22.89
N PHE A 214 -1.79 4.34 21.66
CA PHE A 214 -1.87 2.92 21.34
C PHE A 214 -0.50 2.34 21.02
N SER A 215 -0.29 1.08 21.41
CA SER A 215 0.92 0.34 21.06
C SER A 215 0.76 -0.27 19.66
N VAL A 216 1.79 -0.13 18.84
CA VAL A 216 1.93 -0.88 17.59
C VAL A 216 2.82 -2.10 17.87
N GLY A 217 2.45 -3.25 17.31
CA GLY A 217 3.14 -4.52 17.52
C GLY A 217 4.53 -4.59 16.87
N GLU A 218 4.98 -5.82 16.62
CA GLU A 218 6.23 -6.05 15.90
C GLU A 218 6.15 -5.49 14.47
N THR A 219 7.28 -5.02 13.95
CA THR A 219 7.40 -4.59 12.55
C THR A 219 7.56 -5.81 11.66
N LEU A 220 6.50 -6.14 10.92
CA LEU A 220 6.40 -7.31 10.05
C LEU A 220 6.52 -6.96 8.57
N GLY A 221 6.11 -5.74 8.19
CA GLY A 221 6.10 -5.27 6.81
C GLY A 221 4.96 -5.83 5.97
N GLY A 222 4.65 -5.14 4.87
CA GLY A 222 3.64 -5.60 3.92
C GLY A 222 2.27 -5.83 4.54
N CYS A 223 1.56 -6.84 4.05
CA CYS A 223 0.23 -7.18 4.56
C CYS A 223 0.20 -7.67 6.01
N ASP A 224 1.32 -8.15 6.54
CA ASP A 224 1.42 -8.61 7.92
C ASP A 224 1.60 -7.45 8.91
N GLN A 225 1.93 -6.24 8.42
CA GLN A 225 2.23 -5.09 9.28
C GLN A 225 1.08 -4.72 10.21
N CYS A 226 -0.17 -4.88 9.76
CA CYS A 226 -1.32 -4.58 10.58
C CYS A 226 -2.32 -5.72 10.63
N THR A 227 -2.19 -6.51 11.70
CA THR A 227 -3.09 -7.63 11.99
C THR A 227 -4.48 -7.18 12.39
N GLU A 228 -4.62 -6.00 13.03
CA GLU A 228 -5.94 -5.43 13.36
C GLU A 228 -6.62 -4.73 12.17
N CYS A 229 -5.86 -4.21 11.20
CA CYS A 229 -6.37 -3.58 9.96
C CYS A 229 -6.95 -4.58 8.99
N THR A 230 -6.75 -5.89 9.25
CA THR A 230 -7.53 -6.93 8.60
C THR A 230 -9.02 -6.88 8.96
N SER A 231 -9.42 -6.02 9.91
CA SER A 231 -10.81 -5.61 10.06
C SER A 231 -11.21 -4.72 8.87
N THR A 232 -11.47 -5.37 7.74
CA THR A 232 -12.42 -4.90 6.73
C THR A 232 -13.63 -4.26 7.43
N PRO A 233 -14.27 -3.22 6.86
CA PRO A 233 -15.37 -2.51 7.52
C PRO A 233 -16.38 -3.49 8.07
N ALA A 234 -16.48 -3.63 9.40
CA ALA A 234 -17.28 -4.68 10.02
C ALA A 234 -18.65 -4.75 9.35
N CYS A 235 -19.04 -5.95 8.92
CA CYS A 235 -20.31 -6.13 8.24
C CYS A 235 -21.43 -5.49 9.09
N PRO A 236 -22.32 -4.70 8.49
CA PRO A 236 -23.29 -3.93 9.25
C PRO A 236 -24.14 -4.84 10.14
N GLY A 237 -24.35 -4.40 11.39
CA GLY A 237 -25.22 -5.12 12.32
C GLY A 237 -24.66 -6.46 12.79
N ASN A 238 -25.39 -7.54 12.51
CA ASN A 238 -25.11 -8.91 12.96
C ASN A 238 -24.54 -9.80 11.85
N GLU A 239 -24.05 -9.20 10.76
CA GLU A 239 -23.45 -9.91 9.65
C GLU A 239 -22.02 -10.38 9.96
N LYS A 240 -21.58 -11.44 9.29
CA LYS A 240 -20.22 -11.99 9.33
C LYS A 240 -19.66 -12.10 7.92
N TYR A 241 -18.34 -12.12 7.84
CA TYR A 241 -17.65 -12.35 6.59
C TYR A 241 -17.80 -13.78 6.09
N PHE A 242 -18.20 -13.90 4.84
CA PHE A 242 -17.89 -15.03 3.99
C PHE A 242 -16.67 -14.67 3.14
N LYS A 243 -15.59 -15.44 3.26
CA LYS A 243 -14.39 -15.33 2.42
C LYS A 243 -14.25 -16.61 1.59
N LEU A 244 -14.13 -16.44 0.27
CA LEU A 244 -13.78 -17.53 -0.64
C LEU A 244 -12.44 -17.18 -1.30
N SER A 245 -11.49 -18.11 -1.22
CA SER A 245 -10.29 -18.10 -2.05
C SER A 245 -10.40 -19.28 -3.00
N LEU A 246 -10.46 -18.98 -4.30
CA LEU A 246 -10.64 -19.94 -5.38
C LEU A 246 -9.48 -19.79 -6.36
N GLU A 247 -8.74 -20.85 -6.57
CA GLU A 247 -7.75 -20.96 -7.63
C GLU A 247 -8.35 -21.81 -8.74
N THR A 248 -8.52 -21.24 -9.92
CA THR A 248 -9.09 -21.96 -11.07
C THR A 248 -8.01 -22.71 -11.83
N ASP A 249 -8.42 -23.76 -12.53
CA ASP A 249 -7.58 -24.57 -13.40
C ASP A 249 -7.67 -24.07 -14.87
N ASN A 250 -7.44 -24.95 -15.84
CA ASN A 250 -7.54 -24.62 -17.26
C ASN A 250 -8.98 -24.68 -17.80
N TYR A 251 -9.97 -25.05 -16.99
CA TYR A 251 -11.38 -25.13 -17.36
C TYR A 251 -12.24 -24.35 -16.36
N PRO A 252 -11.98 -23.05 -16.14
CA PRO A 252 -12.65 -22.25 -15.10
C PRO A 252 -14.16 -22.02 -15.36
N HIS A 253 -14.61 -22.20 -16.60
CA HIS A 253 -15.97 -21.86 -17.05
C HIS A 253 -17.04 -22.82 -16.52
N GLU A 254 -16.66 -23.99 -16.02
CA GLU A 254 -17.56 -24.92 -15.33
C GLU A 254 -17.63 -24.68 -13.82
N THR A 255 -16.73 -23.85 -13.28
CA THR A 255 -16.72 -23.53 -11.87
C THR A 255 -17.72 -22.42 -11.57
N SER A 256 -18.61 -22.68 -10.63
CA SER A 256 -19.48 -21.66 -10.06
C SER A 256 -19.69 -21.94 -8.58
N TRP A 257 -20.00 -20.90 -7.82
CA TRP A 257 -20.38 -21.08 -6.43
C TRP A 257 -21.60 -20.24 -6.11
N LYS A 258 -22.31 -20.66 -5.07
CA LYS A 258 -23.32 -19.84 -4.41
C LYS A 258 -23.36 -20.07 -2.90
N VAL A 259 -23.72 -19.03 -2.18
CA VAL A 259 -24.05 -19.06 -0.76
C VAL A 259 -25.53 -18.71 -0.62
N THR A 260 -26.27 -19.55 0.08
CA THR A 260 -27.69 -19.33 0.38
C THR A 260 -27.88 -19.18 1.88
N SER A 261 -28.45 -18.05 2.31
CA SER A 261 -28.88 -17.84 3.70
C SER A 261 -30.36 -18.26 3.83
N PRO A 262 -30.70 -19.27 4.63
CA PRO A 262 -32.08 -19.74 4.78
C PRO A 262 -32.97 -18.74 5.54
N THR A 263 -32.39 -17.80 6.28
CA THR A 263 -33.14 -16.83 7.09
C THR A 263 -33.41 -15.51 6.34
N SER A 264 -32.47 -15.05 5.49
CA SER A 264 -32.64 -13.84 4.66
C SER A 264 -33.18 -14.12 3.27
N GLY A 265 -32.96 -15.32 2.72
CA GLY A 265 -33.23 -15.64 1.32
C GLY A 265 -32.20 -15.08 0.33
N ASP A 266 -31.13 -14.45 0.83
CA ASP A 266 -30.06 -13.91 0.00
C ASP A 266 -29.27 -15.03 -0.67
N VAL A 267 -29.01 -14.85 -1.97
CA VAL A 267 -28.19 -15.74 -2.79
C VAL A 267 -27.02 -14.93 -3.33
N LEU A 268 -25.83 -15.15 -2.78
CA LEU A 268 -24.59 -14.70 -3.40
C LEU A 268 -24.16 -15.78 -4.38
N SER A 269 -23.75 -15.41 -5.58
CA SER A 269 -23.25 -16.37 -6.56
C SER A 269 -22.29 -15.72 -7.53
N ARG A 270 -21.31 -16.48 -8.01
CA ARG A 270 -20.45 -16.07 -9.11
C ARG A 270 -20.08 -17.25 -10.01
N SER A 271 -19.95 -16.95 -11.29
CA SER A 271 -19.46 -17.81 -12.36
C SER A 271 -18.66 -16.97 -13.37
N GLY A 272 -18.09 -17.60 -14.40
CA GLY A 272 -17.37 -16.90 -15.46
C GLY A 272 -15.96 -16.50 -15.04
N TYR A 273 -15.20 -17.47 -14.52
CA TYR A 273 -13.80 -17.27 -14.14
C TYR A 273 -12.86 -17.43 -15.36
N GLU A 274 -11.67 -16.87 -15.23
CA GLU A 274 -10.57 -16.96 -16.19
C GLU A 274 -9.60 -18.09 -15.80
N ASP A 275 -8.83 -18.56 -16.78
CA ASP A 275 -7.96 -19.72 -16.65
C ASP A 275 -6.81 -19.44 -15.66
N SER A 276 -6.45 -20.43 -14.83
CA SER A 276 -5.26 -20.40 -13.95
C SER A 276 -5.15 -19.12 -13.09
N THR A 277 -6.28 -18.62 -12.59
CA THR A 277 -6.36 -17.33 -11.90
C THR A 277 -6.84 -17.52 -10.48
N THR A 278 -6.18 -16.85 -9.53
CA THR A 278 -6.62 -16.80 -8.14
C THR A 278 -7.64 -15.69 -7.94
N TYR A 279 -8.81 -16.04 -7.46
CA TYR A 279 -9.85 -15.12 -7.01
C TYR A 279 -9.94 -15.14 -5.49
N THR A 280 -9.96 -13.96 -4.89
CA THR A 280 -10.34 -13.80 -3.49
C THR A 280 -11.55 -12.90 -3.40
N GLU A 281 -12.62 -13.42 -2.83
CA GLU A 281 -13.90 -12.73 -2.71
C GLU A 281 -14.29 -12.65 -1.24
N ARG A 282 -14.86 -11.50 -0.86
CA ARG A 282 -15.41 -11.28 0.47
C ARG A 282 -16.78 -10.67 0.36
N HIS A 283 -17.73 -11.25 1.07
CA HIS A 283 -19.08 -10.73 1.19
C HIS A 283 -19.51 -10.70 2.64
N CYS A 284 -20.28 -9.68 2.98
CA CYS A 284 -21.01 -9.65 4.24
C CYS A 284 -22.29 -10.47 4.09
N ILE A 285 -22.44 -11.46 4.96
CA ILE A 285 -23.62 -12.33 5.03
C ILE A 285 -24.19 -12.31 6.43
N GLN A 286 -25.49 -12.52 6.58
CA GLN A 286 -26.10 -12.69 7.89
C GLN A 286 -25.39 -13.81 8.68
N SER A 287 -25.21 -13.63 9.99
CA SER A 287 -24.54 -14.63 10.85
C SER A 287 -25.43 -15.86 11.14
N ASP A 288 -26.33 -16.21 10.23
CA ASP A 288 -27.17 -17.39 10.31
C ASP A 288 -26.49 -18.60 9.66
N ALA A 289 -27.12 -19.78 9.76
CA ALA A 289 -26.58 -21.00 9.18
C ALA A 289 -26.75 -20.98 7.65
N CYS A 290 -25.69 -20.71 6.89
CA CYS A 290 -25.74 -20.68 5.43
C CYS A 290 -25.35 -22.03 4.80
N THR A 291 -25.86 -22.28 3.59
CA THR A 291 -25.39 -23.36 2.71
C THR A 291 -24.45 -22.79 1.66
N PHE A 292 -23.23 -23.31 1.59
CA PHE A 292 -22.29 -23.05 0.51
C PHE A 292 -22.31 -24.22 -0.47
N GLU A 293 -22.57 -23.93 -1.74
CA GLU A 293 -22.52 -24.90 -2.83
C GLU A 293 -21.50 -24.40 -3.86
N ILE A 294 -20.48 -25.22 -4.12
CA ILE A 294 -19.57 -25.04 -5.25
C ILE A 294 -19.86 -26.15 -6.25
N SER A 295 -19.94 -25.78 -7.52
CA SER A 295 -20.26 -26.67 -8.61
C SER A 295 -19.11 -26.67 -9.61
N ASP A 296 -18.73 -27.88 -9.98
CA ASP A 296 -17.85 -28.25 -11.07
C ASP A 296 -18.69 -29.20 -11.94
N SER A 297 -18.82 -28.90 -13.23
CA SER A 297 -19.81 -29.56 -14.09
C SER A 297 -19.33 -30.91 -14.61
N TYR A 298 -18.01 -31.11 -14.73
CA TYR A 298 -17.40 -32.37 -15.13
C TYR A 298 -16.92 -33.21 -13.96
N GLY A 299 -16.78 -32.62 -12.76
CA GLY A 299 -16.52 -33.35 -11.51
C GLY A 299 -15.12 -33.97 -11.48
N ASP A 300 -14.20 -33.41 -12.25
CA ASP A 300 -12.79 -33.77 -12.30
C ASP A 300 -11.94 -33.03 -11.26
N GLY A 301 -12.53 -32.04 -10.58
CA GLY A 301 -11.99 -31.44 -9.37
C GLY A 301 -11.67 -29.96 -9.56
N ILE A 302 -11.91 -29.19 -8.49
CA ILE A 302 -11.68 -27.73 -8.44
C ILE A 302 -10.18 -27.39 -8.29
N CYS A 303 -9.33 -28.41 -8.12
CA CYS A 303 -7.87 -28.31 -8.16
C CYS A 303 -7.27 -29.63 -8.68
N CYS A 304 -6.64 -29.60 -9.86
CA CYS A 304 -5.64 -30.57 -10.30
C CYS A 304 -4.53 -29.85 -11.09
#